data_AF-A0A3P1WM80-F1
#
_entry.id   AF-A0A3P1WM80-F1
#
_cell.length_a   1.000
_cell.length_b   1.000
_cell.length_c   1.000
_cell.angle_alpha   90.00
_cell.angle_beta   90.00
_cell.angle_gamma   90.00
#
_symmetry.space_group_name_H-M   'P 1'
#
loop_
_entity.id
_entity.type
_entity.pdbx_description
1 polymer ?
#
loop_
_entity_poly.entity_id
_entity_poly.type
_entity_poly.pdbx_seq_one_letter_code
_entity_poly.pdbx_strand_id
1 'polypeptide(L)'
;MNTKAEKAYYDPEGPVFISYRRSDGHRYAMLLDTYLRSAGLAPWRDIVDLPPGETAVRVRDAFAAGISAAILIVTPELGNSEFVPRHELPALRELERQDNGFKLLILNTIAGEDGLGIDVHAPGRLLAPNGEDHGEPKLSDLKQYALIPGNHELRQLIADLLRERVKNSEAVRQQKKMVIQTQTRPAPDASSRWSGPTAQEGAYDLMVRLRQSKATGVPEEVGYRSLQQTLPLLVDALYAQGVQQVELVGGGHFSLLWALGAALPITRFKKLTVRDLNGEVWGEQAGASAADGWHVEQASACVAEAPAEVRKPVVVWLRHGDEGSGAPVERLRAELGAELVKLSTKRGEEQGTIPASAGAALAKEFGEKLRTLGAFGERELHIVYSGPVALTALVGSRTNTLNCVLYELGREVGASGKRYHPVIRCQPGEPGGPITEVFCQPENADDRAAPPAKLTNLTLHALRIYRDDQVVLEWPRPGEGAALRVAEERRSDEPLTFGGVAVPVTEIVEGGVCGEPPYVAGEGYIVPRITAAHSSRRDFYFPYGEVRDDAGQILGARGLARFAADPDNLLRFFATTCGKEARKDGSEQ
;
A
#
# COMPACT_ATOMS: atom_id res chain seq x y z
N MET A 1 -27.50 -37.68 -4.01
CA MET A 1 -26.45 -37.35 -4.99
C MET A 1 -25.14 -37.20 -4.22
N ASN A 2 -24.15 -38.03 -4.55
CA ASN A 2 -22.83 -38.03 -3.91
C ASN A 2 -22.10 -36.72 -4.21
N THR A 3 -21.97 -35.82 -3.24
CA THR A 3 -21.02 -34.70 -3.28
C THR A 3 -19.62 -35.25 -3.04
N LYS A 4 -18.87 -35.52 -4.12
CA LYS A 4 -17.41 -35.68 -4.03
C LYS A 4 -16.88 -34.40 -3.38
N ALA A 5 -16.16 -34.51 -2.27
CA ALA A 5 -15.30 -33.43 -1.81
C ALA A 5 -14.29 -33.14 -2.93
N GLU A 6 -14.37 -31.95 -3.53
CA GLU A 6 -13.40 -31.54 -4.55
C GLU A 6 -12.03 -31.39 -3.88
N LYS A 7 -11.03 -32.09 -4.42
CA LYS A 7 -9.66 -32.09 -3.89
C LYS A 7 -8.96 -30.78 -4.26
N ALA A 8 -7.99 -30.38 -3.45
CA ALA A 8 -7.09 -29.27 -3.79
C ALA A 8 -6.44 -29.49 -5.16
N TYR A 9 -6.35 -28.43 -5.96
CA TYR A 9 -5.81 -28.46 -7.32
C TYR A 9 -4.77 -27.35 -7.53
N TYR A 10 -3.76 -27.62 -8.36
CA TYR A 10 -2.73 -26.66 -8.73
C TYR A 10 -3.15 -25.89 -9.99
N ASP A 11 -3.32 -24.58 -9.85
CA ASP A 11 -3.49 -23.64 -10.96
C ASP A 11 -2.26 -22.72 -11.01
N PRO A 12 -1.38 -22.80 -12.02
CA PRO A 12 -0.20 -21.93 -12.13
C PRO A 12 -0.55 -20.44 -12.17
N GLU A 13 -1.78 -20.10 -12.58
CA GLU A 13 -2.31 -18.74 -12.62
C GLU A 13 -3.17 -18.41 -11.39
N GLY A 14 -3.39 -19.38 -10.50
CA GLY A 14 -4.21 -19.27 -9.29
C GLY A 14 -3.64 -18.28 -8.27
N PRO A 15 -4.38 -17.91 -7.22
CA PRO A 15 -3.82 -17.09 -6.15
C PRO A 15 -2.70 -17.81 -5.38
N VAL A 16 -1.94 -17.04 -4.60
CA VAL A 16 -0.98 -17.54 -3.61
C VAL A 16 -1.69 -17.61 -2.27
N PHE A 17 -1.85 -18.81 -1.71
CA PHE A 17 -2.52 -19.01 -0.43
C PHE A 17 -1.62 -18.61 0.74
N ILE A 18 -2.13 -17.80 1.68
CA ILE A 18 -1.39 -17.43 2.91
C ILE A 18 -1.99 -18.16 4.11
N SER A 19 -1.25 -19.13 4.64
CA SER A 19 -1.60 -19.88 5.86
C SER A 19 -0.92 -19.25 7.07
N TYR A 20 -1.69 -18.94 8.12
CA TYR A 20 -1.17 -18.30 9.35
C TYR A 20 -2.17 -18.43 10.50
N ARG A 21 -1.68 -18.31 11.74
CA ARG A 21 -2.55 -18.14 12.91
C ARG A 21 -2.99 -16.68 13.04
N ARG A 22 -4.29 -16.43 13.16
CA ARG A 22 -4.84 -15.05 13.16
C ARG A 22 -4.30 -14.15 14.27
N SER A 23 -4.16 -14.65 15.49
CA SER A 23 -3.84 -13.80 16.65
C SER A 23 -2.42 -13.22 16.64
N ASP A 24 -1.43 -13.94 16.12
CA ASP A 24 -0.02 -13.50 16.10
C ASP A 24 0.59 -13.42 14.69
N GLY A 25 -0.02 -14.08 13.69
CA GLY A 25 0.42 -14.05 12.30
C GLY A 25 -0.20 -12.95 11.45
N HIS A 26 -1.27 -12.29 11.89
CA HIS A 26 -2.05 -11.37 11.05
C HIS A 26 -1.23 -10.22 10.45
N ARG A 27 -0.36 -9.60 11.24
CA ARG A 27 0.45 -8.47 10.77
C ARG A 27 1.49 -8.88 9.72
N TYR A 28 2.09 -10.05 9.90
CA TYR A 28 2.98 -10.66 8.90
C TYR A 28 2.21 -10.99 7.61
N ALA A 29 1.00 -11.55 7.74
CA ALA A 29 0.13 -11.85 6.60
C ALA A 29 -0.29 -10.58 5.84
N MET A 30 -0.61 -9.49 6.54
CA MET A 30 -0.92 -8.19 5.92
C MET A 30 0.28 -7.57 5.20
N LEU A 31 1.48 -7.68 5.78
CA LEU A 31 2.71 -7.24 5.13
C LEU A 31 2.96 -8.05 3.85
N LEU A 32 2.89 -9.37 3.94
CA LEU A 32 3.08 -10.29 2.82
C LEU A 32 2.03 -10.07 1.72
N ASP A 33 0.77 -9.92 2.08
CA ASP A 33 -0.33 -9.56 1.15
C ASP A 33 0.01 -8.27 0.39
N THR A 34 0.51 -7.24 1.09
CA THR A 34 0.91 -5.97 0.46
C THR A 34 2.06 -6.16 -0.53
N TYR A 35 3.07 -6.98 -0.17
CA TYR A 35 4.17 -7.32 -1.07
C TYR A 35 3.70 -8.09 -2.30
N LEU A 36 2.90 -9.15 -2.12
CA LEU A 36 2.37 -9.97 -3.21
C LEU A 36 1.57 -9.11 -4.19
N ARG A 37 0.64 -8.28 -3.69
CA ARG A 37 -0.17 -7.38 -4.53
C ARG A 37 0.66 -6.32 -5.25
N SER A 38 1.67 -5.76 -4.59
CA SER A 38 2.57 -4.78 -5.22
C SER A 38 3.47 -5.44 -6.27
N ALA A 39 3.78 -6.73 -6.11
CA ALA A 39 4.58 -7.53 -7.04
C ALA A 39 3.79 -8.03 -8.25
N GLY A 40 2.46 -7.93 -8.25
CA GLY A 40 1.65 -8.50 -9.33
C GLY A 40 1.07 -9.89 -9.05
N LEU A 41 1.22 -10.41 -7.83
CA LEU A 41 0.70 -11.71 -7.42
C LEU A 41 -0.58 -11.53 -6.61
N ALA A 42 -1.61 -12.34 -6.90
CA ALA A 42 -2.87 -12.31 -6.17
C ALA A 42 -2.77 -13.17 -4.90
N PRO A 43 -2.81 -12.61 -3.69
CA PRO A 43 -2.91 -13.41 -2.47
C PRO A 43 -4.34 -13.90 -2.25
N TRP A 44 -4.48 -15.02 -1.54
CA TRP A 44 -5.73 -15.46 -0.92
C TRP A 44 -5.54 -15.55 0.59
N ARG A 45 -6.44 -14.88 1.34
CA ARG A 45 -6.40 -14.75 2.80
C ARG A 45 -7.78 -14.81 3.41
N ASP A 46 -7.91 -15.66 4.42
CA ASP A 46 -9.12 -15.97 5.20
C ASP A 46 -9.87 -14.80 5.88
N ILE A 47 -9.29 -13.61 6.00
CA ILE A 47 -9.95 -12.43 6.58
C ILE A 47 -10.52 -11.49 5.51
N VAL A 48 -9.90 -11.45 4.33
CA VAL A 48 -10.30 -10.54 3.24
C VAL A 48 -11.18 -11.28 2.24
N ASP A 49 -10.89 -12.55 2.01
CA ASP A 49 -11.38 -13.30 0.86
C ASP A 49 -12.39 -14.37 1.24
N LEU A 50 -12.78 -14.42 2.52
CA LEU A 50 -13.73 -15.37 3.06
C LEU A 50 -15.15 -14.79 2.93
N PRO A 51 -16.01 -15.34 2.05
CA PRO A 51 -17.41 -14.96 2.01
C PRO A 51 -18.10 -15.44 3.30
N PRO A 52 -19.29 -14.90 3.63
CA PRO A 52 -20.10 -15.41 4.75
C PRO A 52 -20.27 -16.93 4.69
N GLY A 53 -20.09 -17.61 5.82
CA GLY A 53 -20.20 -19.07 5.96
C GLY A 53 -19.14 -19.68 6.87
N GLU A 54 -19.08 -21.01 6.90
CA GLU A 54 -18.12 -21.76 7.72
C GLU A 54 -16.70 -21.71 7.12
N THR A 55 -15.73 -21.24 7.91
CA THR A 55 -14.33 -21.00 7.48
C THR A 55 -13.68 -22.24 6.83
N ALA A 56 -13.87 -23.42 7.41
CA ALA A 56 -13.30 -24.67 6.90
C ALA A 56 -13.83 -25.04 5.50
N VAL A 57 -15.10 -24.74 5.22
CA VAL A 57 -15.71 -24.97 3.91
C VAL A 57 -15.06 -24.03 2.88
N ARG A 58 -14.90 -22.75 3.21
CA ARG A 58 -14.37 -21.76 2.28
C ARG A 58 -12.89 -21.93 1.94
N VAL A 59 -12.08 -22.38 2.90
CA VAL A 59 -10.68 -22.76 2.63
C VAL A 59 -10.62 -23.93 1.66
N ARG A 60 -11.50 -24.94 1.82
CA ARG A 60 -11.60 -26.04 0.85
C ARG A 60 -12.07 -25.57 -0.52
N ASP A 61 -13.07 -24.68 -0.57
CA ASP A 61 -13.54 -24.08 -1.83
C ASP A 61 -12.40 -23.36 -2.56
N ALA A 62 -11.55 -22.62 -1.83
CA ALA A 62 -10.38 -21.95 -2.40
C ALA A 62 -9.34 -22.93 -2.95
N PHE A 63 -9.08 -24.04 -2.26
CA PHE A 63 -8.19 -25.10 -2.76
C PHE A 63 -8.77 -25.81 -3.98
N ALA A 64 -10.08 -26.04 -4.01
CA ALA A 64 -10.77 -26.63 -5.16
C ALA A 64 -10.79 -25.69 -6.37
N ALA A 65 -10.87 -24.38 -6.15
CA ALA A 65 -10.79 -23.36 -7.20
C ALA A 65 -9.41 -23.25 -7.87
N GLY A 66 -8.38 -23.83 -7.26
CA GLY A 66 -7.01 -23.86 -7.79
C GLY A 66 -6.12 -22.79 -7.16
N ILE A 67 -4.95 -23.20 -6.65
CA ILE A 67 -3.92 -22.30 -6.10
C ILE A 67 -2.58 -22.53 -6.79
N SER A 68 -1.77 -21.48 -6.87
CA SER A 68 -0.45 -21.52 -7.55
C SER A 68 0.70 -21.88 -6.63
N ALA A 69 0.61 -21.46 -5.37
CA ALA A 69 1.58 -21.70 -4.32
C ALA A 69 0.90 -21.47 -2.97
N ALA A 70 1.54 -21.94 -1.90
CA ALA A 70 1.14 -21.58 -0.54
C ALA A 70 2.33 -21.13 0.28
N ILE A 71 2.08 -20.19 1.18
CA ILE A 71 3.08 -19.67 2.12
C ILE A 71 2.53 -19.89 3.53
N LEU A 72 3.25 -20.69 4.33
CA LEU A 72 2.99 -20.88 5.74
C LEU A 72 3.80 -19.87 6.55
N ILE A 73 3.13 -18.97 7.27
CA ILE A 73 3.78 -18.02 8.16
C ILE A 73 3.96 -18.69 9.53
N VAL A 74 5.22 -18.79 9.95
CA VAL A 74 5.61 -19.45 11.21
C VAL A 74 5.94 -18.40 12.25
N THR A 75 5.10 -18.36 13.29
CA THR A 75 5.20 -17.48 14.45
C THR A 75 5.29 -18.29 15.74
N PRO A 76 5.79 -17.70 16.85
CA PRO A 76 5.98 -18.44 18.11
C PRO A 76 4.73 -19.16 18.62
N GLU A 77 3.53 -18.60 18.41
CA GLU A 77 2.28 -19.20 18.89
C GLU A 77 1.56 -20.04 17.82
N LEU A 78 2.18 -20.32 16.67
CA LEU A 78 1.54 -21.10 15.61
C LEU A 78 1.07 -22.48 16.10
N GLY A 79 1.78 -23.09 17.05
CA GLY A 79 1.39 -24.37 17.67
C GLY A 79 0.06 -24.32 18.44
N ASN A 80 -0.43 -23.12 18.79
CA ASN A 80 -1.74 -22.93 19.42
C ASN A 80 -2.89 -22.86 18.40
N SER A 81 -2.62 -23.03 17.10
CA SER A 81 -3.65 -23.08 16.07
C SER A 81 -4.19 -24.51 15.92
N GLU A 82 -5.48 -24.71 16.20
CA GLU A 82 -6.15 -25.97 15.85
C GLU A 82 -6.50 -26.08 14.36
N PHE A 83 -6.63 -24.95 13.66
CA PHE A 83 -7.15 -24.92 12.29
C PHE A 83 -6.10 -25.31 11.24
N VAL A 84 -4.94 -24.64 11.26
CA VAL A 84 -3.83 -24.88 10.32
C VAL A 84 -3.44 -26.37 10.22
N PRO A 85 -3.09 -27.08 11.31
CA PRO A 85 -2.67 -28.49 11.22
C PRO A 85 -3.79 -29.45 10.85
N ARG A 86 -5.07 -29.13 11.13
CA ARG A 86 -6.21 -30.02 10.84
C ARG A 86 -6.80 -29.83 9.45
N HIS A 87 -6.77 -28.62 8.91
CA HIS A 87 -7.56 -28.27 7.71
C HIS A 87 -6.73 -27.72 6.54
N GLU A 88 -5.62 -27.01 6.81
CA GLU A 88 -4.83 -26.37 5.74
C GLU A 88 -3.61 -27.21 5.39
N LEU A 89 -2.71 -27.43 6.35
CA LEU A 89 -1.40 -28.04 6.10
C LEU A 89 -1.49 -29.43 5.45
N PRO A 90 -2.39 -30.36 5.86
CA PRO A 90 -2.46 -31.67 5.22
C PRO A 90 -2.82 -31.59 3.72
N ALA A 91 -3.72 -30.68 3.34
CA ALA A 91 -4.13 -30.51 1.95
C ALA A 91 -3.02 -29.89 1.09
N LEU A 92 -2.28 -28.91 1.65
CA LEU A 92 -1.15 -28.27 0.97
C LEU A 92 0.00 -29.26 0.74
N ARG A 93 0.24 -30.15 1.70
CA ARG A 93 1.28 -31.18 1.64
C ARG A 93 0.94 -32.28 0.65
N GLU A 94 -0.33 -32.67 0.59
CA GLU A 94 -0.81 -33.56 -0.46
C GLU A 94 -0.59 -32.94 -1.85
N LEU A 95 -0.87 -31.64 -2.02
CA LEU A 95 -0.68 -30.95 -3.30
C LEU A 95 0.80 -30.84 -3.70
N GLU A 96 1.69 -30.59 -2.74
CA GLU A 96 3.15 -30.56 -2.94
C GLU A 96 3.72 -31.89 -3.43
N ARG A 97 3.14 -33.03 -3.01
CA ARG A 97 3.59 -34.36 -3.43
C ARG A 97 3.24 -34.73 -4.88
N GLN A 98 2.33 -34.01 -5.52
CA GLN A 98 1.78 -34.39 -6.82
C GLN A 98 2.70 -34.13 -8.03
N ASP A 99 3.98 -33.74 -7.81
CA ASP A 99 4.98 -33.37 -8.85
C ASP A 99 4.38 -32.54 -10.00
N ASN A 100 3.54 -31.57 -9.64
CA ASN A 100 2.76 -30.75 -10.57
C ASN A 100 3.33 -29.33 -10.72
N GLY A 101 4.43 -29.02 -10.02
CA GLY A 101 5.05 -27.69 -9.99
C GLY A 101 4.63 -26.81 -8.81
N PHE A 102 3.59 -27.19 -8.05
CA PHE A 102 3.18 -26.49 -6.83
C PHE A 102 4.33 -26.42 -5.81
N LYS A 103 4.39 -25.32 -5.05
CA LYS A 103 5.38 -25.11 -3.99
C LYS A 103 4.70 -24.65 -2.71
N LEU A 104 4.99 -25.36 -1.62
CA LEU A 104 4.74 -24.91 -0.26
C LEU A 104 6.02 -24.25 0.29
N LEU A 105 5.91 -22.97 0.61
CA LEU A 105 7.02 -22.15 1.12
C LEU A 105 6.75 -21.78 2.58
N ILE A 106 7.80 -21.49 3.34
CA ILE A 106 7.68 -21.08 4.74
C ILE A 106 8.24 -19.67 4.90
N LEU A 107 7.47 -18.78 5.54
CA LEU A 107 7.94 -17.48 6.00
C LEU A 107 8.16 -17.57 7.52
N ASN A 108 9.41 -17.67 7.95
CA ASN A 108 9.77 -17.98 9.33
C ASN A 108 10.16 -16.72 10.10
N THR A 109 9.44 -16.46 11.19
CA THR A 109 9.62 -15.28 12.05
C THR A 109 10.38 -15.60 13.35
N ILE A 110 10.84 -16.85 13.51
CA ILE A 110 11.53 -17.33 14.70
C ILE A 110 13.02 -17.34 14.43
N ALA A 111 13.76 -16.51 15.16
CA ALA A 111 15.21 -16.48 15.08
C ALA A 111 15.83 -17.76 15.65
N GLY A 112 16.93 -18.19 15.04
CA GLY A 112 17.80 -19.24 15.59
C GLY A 112 18.55 -18.77 16.83
N GLU A 113 19.29 -19.68 17.45
CA GLU A 113 20.04 -19.41 18.69
C GLU A 113 21.08 -18.28 18.53
N ASP A 114 21.63 -18.11 17.33
CA ASP A 114 22.60 -17.07 17.00
C ASP A 114 21.97 -15.69 16.76
N GLY A 115 20.64 -15.61 16.63
CA GLY A 115 19.91 -14.39 16.28
C GLY A 115 20.19 -13.84 14.87
N LEU A 116 20.96 -14.55 14.05
CA LEU A 116 21.35 -14.15 12.69
C LEU A 116 20.58 -14.92 11.62
N GLY A 117 20.28 -16.20 11.90
CA GLY A 117 19.47 -17.08 11.07
C GLY A 117 18.07 -17.31 11.63
N ILE A 118 17.26 -18.08 10.91
CA ILE A 118 15.99 -18.60 11.39
C ILE A 118 16.16 -19.97 12.04
N ASP A 119 15.28 -20.29 12.98
CA ASP A 119 15.14 -21.65 13.50
C ASP A 119 14.36 -22.51 12.49
N VAL A 120 15.11 -23.20 11.63
CA VAL A 120 14.57 -24.05 10.55
C VAL A 120 13.72 -25.22 11.06
N HIS A 121 13.89 -25.62 12.33
CA HIS A 121 13.14 -26.73 12.93
C HIS A 121 11.88 -26.27 13.66
N ALA A 122 11.72 -24.98 13.93
CA ALA A 122 10.55 -24.44 14.62
C ALA A 122 9.20 -24.83 14.00
N PRO A 123 9.00 -24.82 12.65
CA PRO A 123 7.72 -25.20 12.06
C PRO A 123 7.31 -26.63 12.44
N GLY A 124 8.26 -27.56 12.38
CA GLY A 124 8.05 -28.97 12.75
C GLY A 124 7.73 -29.14 14.23
N ARG A 125 8.49 -28.47 15.12
CA ARG A 125 8.22 -28.53 16.57
C ARG A 125 6.85 -27.98 16.95
N LEU A 126 6.38 -26.92 16.29
CA LEU A 126 5.13 -26.24 16.62
C LEU A 126 3.90 -26.99 16.08
N LEU A 127 3.97 -27.53 14.86
CA LEU A 127 2.82 -28.15 14.19
C LEU A 127 2.77 -29.67 14.30
N ALA A 128 3.88 -30.32 14.65
CA ALA A 128 3.98 -31.76 14.84
C ALA A 128 4.74 -32.10 16.14
N PRO A 129 4.24 -31.69 17.32
CA PRO A 129 4.96 -31.82 18.59
C PRO A 129 5.25 -33.28 19.00
N ASN A 130 4.50 -34.25 18.46
CA ASN A 130 4.67 -35.67 18.77
C ASN A 130 5.57 -36.42 17.77
N GLY A 131 6.13 -35.75 16.77
CA GLY A 131 7.15 -36.34 15.88
C GLY A 131 6.70 -37.56 15.08
N GLU A 132 5.40 -37.72 14.78
CA GLU A 132 4.92 -38.80 13.91
C GLU A 132 5.35 -38.55 12.47
N ASP A 133 6.57 -39.00 12.17
CA ASP A 133 7.24 -38.96 10.88
C ASP A 133 6.75 -40.13 10.02
N HIS A 134 5.55 -40.02 9.46
CA HIS A 134 4.95 -41.02 8.56
C HIS A 134 5.59 -40.98 7.14
N GLY A 135 6.92 -40.88 7.06
CA GLY A 135 7.67 -40.86 5.80
C GLY A 135 7.46 -39.60 4.94
N GLU A 136 6.99 -38.49 5.52
CA GLU A 136 6.81 -37.21 4.81
C GLU A 136 8.08 -36.33 4.90
N PRO A 137 8.47 -35.57 3.85
CA PRO A 137 9.62 -34.67 3.92
C PRO A 137 9.47 -33.67 5.04
N LYS A 138 10.43 -33.47 5.95
CA LYS A 138 10.19 -32.64 7.14
C LYS A 138 9.87 -31.20 6.74
N LEU A 139 9.08 -30.48 7.55
CA LEU A 139 8.88 -29.04 7.31
C LEU A 139 10.20 -28.26 7.30
N SER A 140 11.24 -28.78 7.96
CA SER A 140 12.60 -28.25 7.89
C SER A 140 13.27 -28.37 6.52
N ASP A 141 12.80 -29.29 5.68
CA ASP A 141 13.37 -29.56 4.35
C ASP A 141 12.73 -28.65 3.29
N LEU A 142 11.62 -27.97 3.62
CA LEU A 142 10.98 -26.98 2.75
C LEU A 142 11.81 -25.70 2.72
N LYS A 143 11.76 -25.00 1.58
CA LYS A 143 12.43 -23.71 1.45
C LYS A 143 11.77 -22.69 2.39
N GLN A 144 12.56 -22.18 3.33
CA GLN A 144 12.14 -21.18 4.29
C GLN A 144 12.80 -19.83 3.99
N TYR A 145 12.09 -18.75 4.31
CA TYR A 145 12.54 -17.38 4.16
C TYR A 145 12.49 -16.67 5.51
N ALA A 146 13.54 -15.96 5.83
CA ALA A 146 13.63 -15.19 7.06
C ALA A 146 12.69 -13.97 7.04
N LEU A 147 12.01 -13.76 8.16
CA LEU A 147 11.35 -12.50 8.48
C LEU A 147 11.56 -12.17 9.95
N ILE A 148 12.83 -11.93 10.30
CA ILE A 148 13.30 -11.65 11.65
C ILE A 148 13.93 -10.25 11.70
N PRO A 149 14.01 -9.61 12.88
CA PRO A 149 14.63 -8.29 13.01
C PRO A 149 16.07 -8.29 12.47
N GLY A 150 16.34 -7.44 11.47
CA GLY A 150 17.68 -7.28 10.88
C GLY A 150 18.04 -8.28 9.77
N ASN A 151 17.19 -9.28 9.49
CA ASN A 151 17.33 -10.17 8.34
C ASN A 151 15.95 -10.55 7.78
N HIS A 152 15.64 -10.07 6.58
CA HIS A 152 14.40 -10.41 5.90
C HIS A 152 14.64 -10.81 4.45
N GLU A 153 13.96 -11.87 4.02
CA GLU A 153 14.11 -12.46 2.69
C GLU A 153 12.83 -12.33 1.87
N LEU A 154 11.94 -11.38 2.22
CA LEU A 154 10.71 -11.11 1.48
C LEU A 154 10.97 -10.84 0.00
N ARG A 155 12.03 -10.10 -0.35
CA ARG A 155 12.42 -9.87 -1.74
C ARG A 155 12.73 -11.18 -2.46
N GLN A 156 13.48 -12.08 -1.81
CA GLN A 156 13.84 -13.37 -2.39
C GLN A 156 12.60 -14.28 -2.55
N LEU A 157 11.72 -14.32 -1.54
CA LEU A 157 10.44 -15.04 -1.61
C LEU A 157 9.60 -14.57 -2.80
N ILE A 158 9.44 -13.25 -2.97
CA ILE A 158 8.67 -12.67 -4.07
C ILE A 158 9.35 -12.94 -5.42
N ALA A 159 10.68 -12.84 -5.51
CA ALA A 159 11.42 -13.12 -6.74
C ALA A 159 11.22 -14.58 -7.21
N ASP A 160 11.25 -15.54 -6.29
CA ASP A 160 11.06 -16.95 -6.64
C ASP A 160 9.62 -17.25 -7.08
N LEU A 161 8.63 -16.66 -6.41
CA LEU A 161 7.22 -16.78 -6.82
C LEU A 161 6.97 -16.15 -8.19
N LEU A 162 7.52 -14.96 -8.45
CA LEU A 162 7.39 -14.29 -9.74
C LEU A 162 8.05 -15.08 -10.87
N ARG A 163 9.26 -15.62 -10.62
CA ARG A 163 9.96 -16.42 -11.62
C ARG A 163 9.13 -17.63 -12.05
N GLU A 164 8.57 -18.38 -11.11
CA GLU A 164 7.73 -19.53 -11.43
C GLU A 164 6.40 -19.10 -12.09
N ARG A 165 5.78 -18.00 -11.64
CA ARG A 165 4.57 -17.45 -12.29
C ARG A 165 4.79 -17.13 -13.76
N VAL A 166 5.84 -16.36 -14.06
CA VAL A 166 6.12 -15.91 -15.44
C VAL A 166 6.56 -17.08 -16.31
N LYS A 167 7.37 -18.01 -15.76
CA LYS A 167 7.81 -19.23 -16.47
C LYS A 167 6.63 -20.13 -16.86
N ASN A 168 5.62 -20.23 -16.01
CA ASN A 168 4.47 -21.11 -16.24
C ASN A 168 3.35 -20.47 -17.07
N SER A 169 3.34 -19.13 -17.23
CA SER A 169 2.37 -18.42 -18.08
C SER A 169 2.37 -18.97 -19.52
N GLU A 170 1.18 -19.34 -19.99
CA GLU A 170 0.98 -19.82 -21.35
C GLU A 170 1.23 -18.70 -22.38
N ALA A 171 0.75 -17.48 -22.09
CA ALA A 171 0.95 -16.30 -22.93
C ALA A 171 2.44 -15.98 -23.12
N VAL A 172 3.26 -16.11 -22.07
CA VAL A 172 4.72 -15.94 -22.17
C VAL A 172 5.35 -17.03 -23.03
N ARG A 173 4.98 -18.29 -22.82
CA ARG A 173 5.57 -19.42 -23.57
C ARG A 173 5.24 -19.36 -25.07
N GLN A 174 4.03 -18.96 -25.42
CA GLN A 174 3.55 -18.96 -26.81
C GLN A 174 3.82 -17.63 -27.54
N GLN A 175 3.60 -16.49 -26.89
CA GLN A 175 3.55 -15.18 -27.56
C GLN A 175 4.64 -14.23 -27.08
N LYS A 176 5.42 -14.61 -26.05
CA LYS A 176 6.35 -13.70 -25.36
C LYS A 176 5.66 -12.43 -24.88
N LYS A 177 4.37 -12.55 -24.54
CA LYS A 177 3.51 -11.45 -24.09
C LYS A 177 3.16 -11.65 -22.61
N MET A 178 3.04 -10.54 -21.90
CA MET A 178 2.58 -10.48 -20.51
C MET A 178 1.46 -9.46 -20.39
N VAL A 179 0.34 -9.83 -19.77
CA VAL A 179 -0.78 -8.94 -19.46
C VAL A 179 -0.81 -8.64 -17.96
N ILE A 180 -0.61 -7.37 -17.60
CA ILE A 180 -0.56 -6.92 -16.21
C ILE A 180 -1.78 -6.05 -15.92
N GLN A 181 -2.67 -6.52 -15.06
CA GLN A 181 -3.73 -5.68 -14.53
C GLN A 181 -3.15 -4.68 -13.53
N THR A 182 -3.62 -3.45 -13.59
CA THR A 182 -3.30 -2.40 -12.64
C THR A 182 -4.56 -1.91 -11.94
N GLN A 183 -4.45 -1.63 -10.63
CA GLN A 183 -5.56 -1.07 -9.87
C GLN A 183 -5.08 -0.28 -8.65
N THR A 184 -5.76 0.82 -8.36
CA THR A 184 -5.71 1.48 -7.04
C THR A 184 -7.13 1.61 -6.49
N ARG A 185 -7.49 0.81 -5.48
CA ARG A 185 -8.82 0.79 -4.86
C ARG A 185 -8.73 0.58 -3.34
N PRO A 186 -9.79 0.87 -2.57
CA PRO A 186 -9.92 0.39 -1.18
C PRO A 186 -9.79 -1.14 -1.13
N ALA A 187 -9.20 -1.66 -0.04
CA ALA A 187 -8.81 -3.07 0.21
C ALA A 187 -9.34 -4.10 -0.81
N PRO A 188 -8.52 -4.56 -1.78
CA PRO A 188 -8.95 -5.54 -2.78
C PRO A 188 -9.07 -6.94 -2.18
N ASP A 189 -10.12 -7.68 -2.53
CA ASP A 189 -10.26 -9.12 -2.22
C ASP A 189 -9.69 -10.02 -3.34
N ALA A 190 -9.59 -11.34 -3.15
CA ALA A 190 -9.08 -12.31 -4.11
C ALA A 190 -10.12 -12.60 -5.21
N SER A 191 -11.41 -12.51 -4.89
CA SER A 191 -12.50 -12.61 -5.88
C SER A 191 -12.47 -11.49 -6.91
N SER A 192 -11.83 -10.37 -6.61
CA SER A 192 -11.59 -9.28 -7.54
C SER A 192 -10.56 -9.61 -8.62
N ARG A 193 -10.02 -10.85 -8.68
CA ARG A 193 -9.46 -11.41 -9.92
C ARG A 193 -10.49 -11.34 -11.07
N TRP A 194 -11.79 -11.32 -10.75
CA TRP A 194 -12.91 -11.10 -11.68
C TRP A 194 -13.56 -9.70 -11.59
N SER A 195 -13.10 -8.80 -10.70
CA SER A 195 -13.75 -7.49 -10.50
C SER A 195 -12.86 -6.32 -10.93
N GLY A 196 -13.43 -5.51 -11.82
CA GLY A 196 -12.81 -4.39 -12.52
C GLY A 196 -13.71 -3.99 -13.69
N PRO A 197 -13.62 -2.76 -14.23
CA PRO A 197 -14.52 -2.29 -15.29
C PRO A 197 -14.42 -3.11 -16.59
N THR A 198 -13.33 -3.87 -16.75
CA THR A 198 -13.03 -4.73 -17.89
C THR A 198 -13.23 -6.21 -17.54
N ALA A 199 -14.39 -6.56 -16.99
CA ALA A 199 -14.83 -7.94 -16.79
C ALA A 199 -15.23 -8.61 -18.12
N GLN A 200 -14.39 -8.49 -19.14
CA GLN A 200 -14.48 -9.32 -20.35
C GLN A 200 -13.45 -10.43 -20.27
N GLU A 201 -13.96 -11.67 -20.33
CA GLU A 201 -13.32 -12.94 -20.69
C GLU A 201 -11.77 -12.91 -20.81
N GLY A 202 -11.08 -13.13 -19.68
CA GLY A 202 -9.65 -13.39 -19.67
C GLY A 202 -9.03 -13.31 -18.28
N ALA A 203 -8.26 -14.33 -17.90
CA ALA A 203 -7.38 -14.25 -16.74
C ALA A 203 -6.21 -13.29 -17.06
N TYR A 204 -5.91 -12.37 -16.14
CA TYR A 204 -4.69 -11.57 -16.21
C TYR A 204 -3.52 -12.41 -15.71
N ASP A 205 -2.35 -12.32 -16.36
CA ASP A 205 -1.15 -13.06 -15.95
C ASP A 205 -0.62 -12.55 -14.58
N LEU A 206 -0.63 -11.23 -14.41
CA LEU A 206 -0.19 -10.51 -13.21
C LEU A 206 -1.16 -9.37 -12.85
N MET A 207 -1.16 -8.96 -11.58
CA MET A 207 -2.12 -8.00 -11.00
C MET A 207 -1.46 -7.06 -9.99
N VAL A 208 -0.93 -5.92 -10.44
CA VAL A 208 -0.28 -4.93 -9.57
C VAL A 208 -1.33 -4.03 -8.92
N ARG A 209 -1.40 -4.06 -7.59
CA ARG A 209 -2.46 -3.36 -6.84
C ARG A 209 -1.94 -2.61 -5.64
N LEU A 210 -2.29 -1.33 -5.53
CA LEU A 210 -2.02 -0.50 -4.37
C LEU A 210 -3.32 -0.11 -3.66
N ARG A 211 -3.31 -0.15 -2.32
CA ARG A 211 -4.41 0.35 -1.50
C ARG A 211 -4.41 1.88 -1.50
N GLN A 212 -5.57 2.49 -1.27
CA GLN A 212 -5.70 3.94 -1.09
C GLN A 212 -5.75 4.29 0.40
N SER A 213 -5.08 5.37 0.76
CA SER A 213 -5.20 5.95 2.09
C SER A 213 -6.63 6.40 2.33
N LYS A 214 -7.20 6.00 3.46
CA LYS A 214 -8.53 6.48 3.88
C LYS A 214 -8.55 7.99 4.14
N ALA A 215 -7.43 8.58 4.54
CA ALA A 215 -7.30 10.00 4.86
C ALA A 215 -7.23 10.87 3.60
N THR A 216 -6.30 10.55 2.70
CA THR A 216 -5.99 11.40 1.53
C THR A 216 -6.63 10.88 0.25
N GLY A 217 -6.94 9.59 0.15
CA GLY A 217 -7.43 8.94 -1.07
C GLY A 217 -6.33 8.61 -2.10
N VAL A 218 -5.08 9.06 -1.89
CA VAL A 218 -3.94 8.69 -2.75
C VAL A 218 -3.44 7.30 -2.35
N PRO A 219 -2.65 6.60 -3.20
CA PRO A 219 -2.19 5.25 -2.87
C PRO A 219 -1.31 5.25 -1.62
N GLU A 220 -1.49 4.28 -0.71
CA GLU A 220 -0.81 4.25 0.59
C GLU A 220 0.71 4.15 0.45
N GLU A 221 1.43 4.83 1.35
CA GLU A 221 2.89 4.81 1.41
C GLU A 221 3.45 3.38 1.50
N VAL A 222 2.83 2.49 2.28
CA VAL A 222 3.29 1.09 2.39
C VAL A 222 3.21 0.36 1.06
N GLY A 223 2.18 0.66 0.25
CA GLY A 223 2.05 0.11 -1.10
C GLY A 223 3.19 0.56 -2.00
N TYR A 224 3.57 1.83 -1.96
CA TYR A 224 4.73 2.32 -2.73
C TYR A 224 6.05 1.76 -2.22
N ARG A 225 6.24 1.61 -0.90
CA ARG A 225 7.46 0.99 -0.35
C ARG A 225 7.58 -0.48 -0.75
N SER A 226 6.47 -1.22 -0.75
CA SER A 226 6.44 -2.58 -1.29
C SER A 226 6.72 -2.58 -2.80
N LEU A 227 6.06 -1.72 -3.58
CA LEU A 227 6.28 -1.61 -5.02
C LEU A 227 7.73 -1.26 -5.36
N GLN A 228 8.36 -0.35 -4.61
CA GLN A 228 9.77 -0.01 -4.75
C GLN A 228 10.66 -1.26 -4.66
N GLN A 229 10.37 -2.17 -3.74
CA GLN A 229 11.15 -3.40 -3.58
C GLN A 229 10.80 -4.49 -4.59
N THR A 230 9.54 -4.56 -5.05
CA THR A 230 9.04 -5.67 -5.88
C THR A 230 9.05 -5.40 -7.37
N LEU A 231 8.94 -4.14 -7.79
CA LEU A 231 8.94 -3.75 -9.21
C LEU A 231 10.22 -4.19 -9.96
N PRO A 232 11.44 -4.06 -9.39
CA PRO A 232 12.64 -4.59 -10.06
C PRO A 232 12.57 -6.11 -10.25
N LEU A 233 12.06 -6.83 -9.24
CA LEU A 233 11.94 -8.29 -9.27
C LEU A 233 10.95 -8.75 -10.35
N LEU A 234 9.84 -8.01 -10.53
CA LEU A 234 8.90 -8.22 -11.62
C LEU A 234 9.62 -8.05 -12.97
N VAL A 235 10.33 -6.94 -13.17
CA VAL A 235 11.05 -6.66 -14.41
C VAL A 235 12.09 -7.75 -14.72
N ASP A 236 12.83 -8.19 -13.72
CA ASP A 236 13.84 -9.25 -13.85
C ASP A 236 13.20 -10.59 -14.22
N ALA A 237 12.05 -10.94 -13.60
CA ALA A 237 11.32 -12.16 -13.94
C ALA A 237 10.82 -12.14 -15.40
N LEU A 238 10.26 -11.01 -15.86
CA LEU A 238 9.83 -10.84 -17.25
C LEU A 238 11.01 -10.98 -18.22
N TYR A 239 12.12 -10.31 -17.93
CA TYR A 239 13.31 -10.34 -18.77
C TYR A 239 13.94 -11.74 -18.84
N ALA A 240 14.05 -12.43 -17.70
CA ALA A 240 14.62 -13.78 -17.62
C ALA A 240 13.84 -14.82 -18.44
N GLN A 241 12.52 -14.64 -18.61
CA GLN A 241 11.68 -15.52 -19.43
C GLN A 241 11.54 -15.05 -20.90
N GLY A 242 12.25 -13.98 -21.27
CA GLY A 242 12.30 -13.46 -22.63
C GLY A 242 11.02 -12.77 -23.08
N VAL A 243 10.26 -12.17 -22.17
CA VAL A 243 9.07 -11.37 -22.50
C VAL A 243 9.48 -10.20 -23.42
N GLN A 244 8.71 -10.01 -24.49
CA GLN A 244 8.95 -9.00 -25.54
C GLN A 244 7.75 -8.09 -25.78
N GLN A 245 6.64 -8.27 -25.07
CA GLN A 245 5.48 -7.40 -25.17
C GLN A 245 4.80 -7.35 -23.81
N VAL A 246 4.52 -6.14 -23.32
CA VAL A 246 3.76 -5.96 -22.08
C VAL A 246 2.52 -5.13 -22.38
N GLU A 247 1.36 -5.64 -21.95
CA GLU A 247 0.09 -4.93 -21.99
C GLU A 247 -0.34 -4.62 -20.55
N LEU A 248 -0.46 -3.33 -20.23
CA LEU A 248 -1.07 -2.89 -18.97
C LEU A 248 -2.58 -2.75 -19.19
N VAL A 249 -3.38 -3.29 -18.29
CA VAL A 249 -4.86 -3.24 -18.38
C VAL A 249 -5.44 -2.66 -17.10
N GLY A 250 -6.57 -1.96 -17.23
CA GLY A 250 -7.34 -1.48 -16.09
C GLY A 250 -7.08 0.00 -15.82
N GLY A 251 -6.80 0.36 -14.58
CA GLY A 251 -6.66 1.76 -14.22
C GLY A 251 -5.93 1.94 -12.90
N GLY A 252 -5.82 3.17 -12.44
CA GLY A 252 -5.13 3.47 -11.21
C GLY A 252 -4.78 4.94 -11.14
N HIS A 253 -4.09 5.30 -10.07
CA HIS A 253 -3.44 6.59 -9.97
C HIS A 253 -2.29 6.69 -11.00
N PHE A 254 -2.06 7.88 -11.54
CA PHE A 254 -1.12 8.04 -12.66
C PHE A 254 0.31 7.69 -12.26
N SER A 255 0.70 7.96 -11.02
CA SER A 255 2.05 7.66 -10.51
C SER A 255 2.37 6.16 -10.52
N LEU A 256 1.39 5.27 -10.28
CA LEU A 256 1.57 3.83 -10.40
C LEU A 256 1.90 3.45 -11.86
N LEU A 257 1.10 3.95 -12.80
CA LEU A 257 1.25 3.62 -14.22
C LEU A 257 2.50 4.27 -14.81
N TRP A 258 2.85 5.47 -14.37
CA TRP A 258 4.12 6.11 -14.70
C TRP A 258 5.31 5.26 -14.24
N ALA A 259 5.31 4.78 -12.99
CA ALA A 259 6.38 3.94 -12.46
C ALA A 259 6.50 2.60 -13.22
N LEU A 260 5.37 1.97 -13.55
CA LEU A 260 5.36 0.77 -14.40
C LEU A 260 5.90 1.06 -15.80
N GLY A 261 5.49 2.16 -16.42
CA GLY A 261 6.02 2.61 -17.71
C GLY A 261 7.53 2.82 -17.68
N ALA A 262 8.03 3.51 -16.65
CA ALA A 262 9.45 3.73 -16.40
C ALA A 262 10.24 2.42 -16.19
N ALA A 263 9.65 1.42 -15.54
CA ALA A 263 10.23 0.10 -15.35
C ALA A 263 10.23 -0.77 -16.62
N LEU A 264 9.36 -0.45 -17.58
CA LEU A 264 9.13 -1.24 -18.80
C LEU A 264 9.50 -0.44 -20.06
N PRO A 265 10.77 -0.01 -20.22
CA PRO A 265 11.16 0.77 -21.38
C PRO A 265 11.10 -0.09 -22.66
N ILE A 266 10.68 0.53 -23.75
CA ILE A 266 10.55 -0.10 -25.08
C ILE A 266 11.88 -0.68 -25.57
N THR A 267 13.01 -0.08 -25.16
CA THR A 267 14.36 -0.58 -25.45
C THR A 267 14.61 -1.98 -24.89
N ARG A 268 13.93 -2.36 -23.81
CA ARG A 268 14.03 -3.69 -23.18
C ARG A 268 12.92 -4.63 -23.65
N PHE A 269 11.68 -4.14 -23.73
CA PHE A 269 10.50 -4.99 -23.94
C PHE A 269 9.85 -4.85 -25.32
N LYS A 270 10.50 -4.26 -26.34
CA LYS A 270 10.04 -4.03 -27.74
C LYS A 270 8.69 -3.31 -27.95
N LYS A 271 7.67 -3.60 -27.16
CA LYS A 271 6.32 -3.05 -27.23
C LYS A 271 5.70 -2.94 -25.82
N LEU A 272 5.23 -1.74 -25.50
CA LEU A 272 4.37 -1.46 -24.34
C LEU A 272 3.04 -0.92 -24.86
N THR A 273 1.94 -1.52 -24.42
CA THR A 273 0.58 -1.02 -24.69
C THR A 273 -0.20 -0.87 -23.40
N VAL A 274 -1.20 0.01 -23.41
CA VAL A 274 -2.13 0.20 -22.29
C VAL A 274 -3.54 0.05 -22.82
N ARG A 275 -4.31 -0.89 -22.27
CA ARG A 275 -5.75 -1.00 -22.55
C ARG A 275 -6.51 -0.25 -21.47
N ASP A 276 -7.27 0.77 -21.88
CA ASP A 276 -8.05 1.57 -20.96
C ASP A 276 -9.36 0.90 -20.53
N LEU A 277 -10.14 1.59 -19.69
CA LEU A 277 -11.41 1.08 -19.16
C LEU A 277 -12.52 0.95 -20.21
N ASN A 278 -12.36 1.59 -21.38
CA ASN A 278 -13.28 1.46 -22.51
C ASN A 278 -12.86 0.31 -23.46
N GLY A 279 -11.76 -0.38 -23.17
CA GLY A 279 -11.21 -1.45 -24.00
C GLY A 279 -10.31 -0.97 -25.14
N GLU A 280 -10.06 0.34 -25.24
CA GLU A 280 -9.22 0.92 -26.28
C GLU A 280 -7.74 0.70 -25.96
N VAL A 281 -6.94 0.36 -26.98
CA VAL A 281 -5.52 0.01 -26.82
C VAL A 281 -4.63 1.18 -27.25
N TRP A 282 -3.97 1.78 -26.26
CA TRP A 282 -3.02 2.87 -26.40
C TRP A 282 -1.61 2.31 -26.60
N GLY A 283 -0.87 2.82 -27.58
CA GLY A 283 0.52 2.42 -27.84
C GLY A 283 0.87 2.52 -29.32
N GLU A 284 2.05 2.01 -29.70
CA GLU A 284 2.45 1.96 -31.11
C GLU A 284 1.57 0.95 -31.86
N GLN A 285 0.68 1.44 -32.72
CA GLN A 285 -0.19 0.64 -33.59
C GLN A 285 0.40 0.53 -35.00
N ALA A 286 0.36 -0.66 -35.58
CA ALA A 286 0.80 -0.87 -36.96
C ALA A 286 -0.18 -0.17 -37.93
N GLY A 287 0.33 0.71 -38.79
CA GLY A 287 -0.48 1.45 -39.77
C GLY A 287 -1.19 2.70 -39.23
N ALA A 288 -0.99 3.07 -37.96
CA ALA A 288 -1.46 4.36 -37.46
C ALA A 288 -0.70 5.49 -38.17
N SER A 289 -1.44 6.30 -38.95
CA SER A 289 -0.93 7.54 -39.51
C SER A 289 -0.49 8.46 -38.37
N ALA A 290 0.68 9.09 -38.51
CA ALA A 290 1.26 10.00 -37.53
C ALA A 290 0.46 11.30 -37.29
N ALA A 291 -0.80 11.38 -37.71
CA ALA A 291 -1.50 12.64 -37.85
C ALA A 291 -3.01 12.53 -37.58
N ASP A 292 -3.40 12.20 -36.34
CA ASP A 292 -4.75 12.55 -35.87
C ASP A 292 -4.85 14.05 -35.52
N GLY A 293 -3.81 14.86 -35.81
CA GLY A 293 -3.73 16.31 -35.54
C GLY A 293 -3.46 16.67 -34.08
N TRP A 294 -3.37 15.67 -33.21
CA TRP A 294 -3.04 15.83 -31.80
C TRP A 294 -1.56 16.10 -31.60
N HIS A 295 -1.25 17.12 -30.79
CA HIS A 295 0.11 17.49 -30.42
C HIS A 295 0.15 18.06 -28.99
N VAL A 296 1.36 18.26 -28.45
CA VAL A 296 1.59 18.86 -27.13
C VAL A 296 2.01 20.32 -27.29
N GLU A 297 1.15 21.22 -26.84
CA GLU A 297 1.43 22.64 -26.72
C GLU A 297 2.09 22.93 -25.37
N GLN A 298 3.13 23.77 -25.37
CA GLN A 298 3.74 24.29 -24.15
C GLN A 298 3.31 25.75 -23.97
N ALA A 299 2.56 26.04 -22.91
CA ALA A 299 2.27 27.43 -22.58
C ALA A 299 3.53 28.06 -21.96
N SER A 300 3.98 29.18 -22.54
CA SER A 300 5.25 29.84 -22.24
C SER A 300 5.37 30.25 -20.78
N ALA A 301 6.04 29.42 -19.99
CA ALA A 301 6.93 29.91 -18.96
C ALA A 301 8.35 29.78 -19.51
N CYS A 302 9.08 30.90 -19.60
CA CYS A 302 10.51 30.87 -19.86
C CYS A 302 11.17 30.23 -18.63
N VAL A 303 11.53 28.96 -18.74
CA VAL A 303 12.43 28.34 -17.77
C VAL A 303 13.78 28.99 -17.97
N ALA A 304 14.22 29.81 -17.02
CA ALA A 304 15.46 30.55 -17.19
C ALA A 304 16.64 29.58 -17.32
N GLU A 305 17.51 29.83 -18.30
CA GLU A 305 18.83 29.20 -18.35
C GLU A 305 19.67 29.79 -17.21
N ALA A 306 19.70 29.10 -16.08
CA ALA A 306 20.54 29.41 -14.94
C ALA A 306 21.60 28.32 -14.74
N PRO A 307 22.78 28.65 -14.15
CA PRO A 307 23.72 27.66 -13.64
C PRO A 307 23.03 26.70 -12.66
N ALA A 308 23.49 25.44 -12.61
CA ALA A 308 22.84 24.38 -11.83
C ALA A 308 22.56 24.77 -10.36
N GLU A 309 23.48 25.53 -9.73
CA GLU A 309 23.39 25.97 -8.33
C GLU A 309 22.25 26.96 -8.05
N VAL A 310 21.70 27.62 -9.07
CA VAL A 310 20.69 28.68 -8.94
C VAL A 310 19.39 28.32 -9.69
N ARG A 311 19.30 27.11 -10.26
CA ARG A 311 18.10 26.64 -10.96
C ARG A 311 16.96 26.41 -9.98
N LYS A 312 15.82 27.07 -10.22
CA LYS A 312 14.59 26.79 -9.50
C LYS A 312 14.04 25.41 -9.88
N PRO A 313 13.38 24.69 -8.96
CA PRO A 313 12.59 23.52 -9.31
C PRO A 313 11.51 23.89 -10.32
N VAL A 314 11.09 22.91 -11.13
CA VAL A 314 10.06 23.12 -12.15
C VAL A 314 8.88 22.21 -11.86
N VAL A 315 7.72 22.80 -11.63
CA VAL A 315 6.43 22.09 -11.66
C VAL A 315 6.01 21.96 -13.12
N VAL A 316 5.81 20.73 -13.58
CA VAL A 316 5.29 20.45 -14.92
C VAL A 316 3.87 19.92 -14.79
N TRP A 317 2.92 20.70 -15.29
CA TRP A 317 1.52 20.29 -15.36
C TRP A 317 1.22 19.70 -16.73
N LEU A 318 1.13 18.37 -16.76
CA LEU A 318 0.69 17.61 -17.93
C LEU A 318 -0.83 17.56 -17.93
N ARG A 319 -1.48 18.13 -18.94
CA ARG A 319 -2.94 18.24 -18.96
C ARG A 319 -3.57 17.94 -20.31
N HIS A 320 -4.81 17.46 -20.24
CA HIS A 320 -5.73 17.38 -21.35
C HIS A 320 -6.91 18.33 -21.09
N GLY A 321 -7.26 19.14 -22.10
CA GLY A 321 -8.33 20.14 -22.00
C GLY A 321 -7.99 21.34 -21.12
N ASP A 322 -8.82 22.37 -21.22
CA ASP A 322 -8.66 23.63 -20.46
C ASP A 322 -9.46 23.63 -19.13
N GLU A 323 -10.23 22.57 -18.86
CA GLU A 323 -11.04 22.40 -17.66
C GLU A 323 -10.22 21.97 -16.43
N GLY A 324 -10.59 22.51 -15.26
CA GLY A 324 -9.97 22.18 -13.96
C GLY A 324 -9.45 23.42 -13.23
N SER A 325 -9.66 23.46 -11.91
CA SER A 325 -9.11 24.53 -11.06
C SER A 325 -7.59 24.40 -11.00
N GLY A 326 -6.87 25.41 -11.48
CA GLY A 326 -5.41 25.51 -11.33
C GLY A 326 -4.95 25.82 -9.90
N ALA A 327 -5.87 26.10 -8.97
CA ALA A 327 -5.52 26.55 -7.61
C ALA A 327 -4.63 25.56 -6.84
N PRO A 328 -4.86 24.22 -6.86
CA PRO A 328 -3.95 23.28 -6.20
C PRO A 328 -2.55 23.26 -6.85
N VAL A 329 -2.45 23.45 -8.16
CA VAL A 329 -1.17 23.51 -8.88
C VAL A 329 -0.40 24.78 -8.52
N GLU A 330 -1.08 25.93 -8.49
CA GLU A 330 -0.48 27.21 -8.09
C GLU A 330 -0.04 27.18 -6.62
N ARG A 331 -0.81 26.52 -5.74
CA ARG A 331 -0.41 26.30 -4.34
C ARG A 331 0.89 25.49 -4.29
N LEU A 332 0.97 24.35 -4.99
CA LEU A 332 2.18 23.53 -5.05
C LEU A 332 3.39 24.33 -5.58
N ARG A 333 3.18 25.09 -6.66
CA ARG A 333 4.22 25.97 -7.23
C ARG A 333 4.74 26.96 -6.21
N ALA A 334 3.84 27.60 -5.46
CA ALA A 334 4.20 28.57 -4.42
C ALA A 334 4.94 27.90 -3.25
N GLU A 335 4.47 26.74 -2.78
CA GLU A 335 5.11 25.95 -1.71
C GLU A 335 6.55 25.57 -2.06
N LEU A 336 6.82 25.23 -3.33
CA LEU A 336 8.14 24.83 -3.82
C LEU A 336 9.02 26.02 -4.26
N GLY A 337 8.50 27.24 -4.33
CA GLY A 337 9.20 28.37 -4.96
C GLY A 337 9.56 28.11 -6.43
N ALA A 338 8.78 27.27 -7.11
CA ALA A 338 9.09 26.69 -8.41
C ALA A 338 8.59 27.55 -9.58
N GLU A 339 9.17 27.29 -10.76
CA GLU A 339 8.60 27.70 -12.04
C GLU A 339 7.49 26.71 -12.44
N LEU A 340 6.48 27.16 -13.19
CA LEU A 340 5.39 26.31 -13.67
C LEU A 340 5.36 26.26 -15.19
N VAL A 341 5.52 25.06 -15.74
CA VAL A 341 5.38 24.78 -17.17
C VAL A 341 4.11 23.97 -17.38
N LYS A 342 3.25 24.42 -18.31
CA LYS A 342 2.02 23.71 -18.67
C LYS A 342 2.22 23.05 -20.03
N LEU A 343 2.08 21.73 -20.08
CA LEU A 343 2.12 20.94 -21.30
C LEU A 343 0.72 20.38 -21.56
N SER A 344 0.07 20.87 -22.59
CA SER A 344 -1.34 20.59 -22.88
C SER A 344 -1.50 19.84 -24.19
N THR A 345 -2.30 18.78 -24.23
CA THR A 345 -2.67 18.14 -25.49
C THR A 345 -3.70 18.99 -26.24
N LYS A 346 -3.49 19.25 -27.53
CA LYS A 346 -4.38 20.06 -28.39
C LYS A 346 -4.59 19.40 -29.74
N ARG A 347 -5.70 19.73 -30.41
CA ARG A 347 -6.01 19.36 -31.80
C ARG A 347 -6.71 20.52 -32.51
N GLY A 348 -5.93 21.42 -33.11
CA GLY A 348 -6.48 22.66 -33.66
C GLY A 348 -7.26 23.44 -32.59
N GLU A 349 -8.44 23.96 -32.96
CA GLU A 349 -9.39 24.60 -32.04
C GLU A 349 -10.38 23.62 -31.39
N GLU A 350 -10.35 22.33 -31.77
CA GLU A 350 -11.30 21.34 -31.27
C GLU A 350 -11.01 20.93 -29.82
N GLN A 351 -12.06 20.89 -29.00
CA GLN A 351 -12.09 20.18 -27.73
C GLN A 351 -12.69 18.80 -27.93
N GLY A 352 -12.11 17.76 -27.32
CA GLY A 352 -12.63 16.41 -27.43
C GLY A 352 -11.74 15.37 -26.78
N THR A 353 -12.21 14.12 -26.72
CA THR A 353 -11.46 12.99 -26.15
C THR A 353 -10.27 12.64 -27.03
N ILE A 354 -9.10 12.42 -26.41
CA ILE A 354 -7.92 11.91 -27.11
C ILE A 354 -8.20 10.46 -27.58
N PRO A 355 -8.07 10.15 -28.89
CA PRO A 355 -8.19 8.79 -29.36
C PRO A 355 -6.96 7.96 -28.98
N ALA A 356 -7.13 6.66 -28.72
CA ALA A 356 -6.03 5.79 -28.29
C ALA A 356 -4.89 5.69 -29.33
N SER A 357 -5.21 5.83 -30.62
CA SER A 357 -4.25 5.93 -31.73
C SER A 357 -3.24 7.07 -31.58
N ALA A 358 -3.64 8.19 -30.97
CA ALA A 358 -2.75 9.34 -30.75
C ALA A 358 -1.79 9.13 -29.57
N GLY A 359 -2.00 8.11 -28.74
CA GLY A 359 -1.29 7.90 -27.47
C GLY A 359 0.23 7.82 -27.62
N ALA A 360 0.74 7.07 -28.60
CA ALA A 360 2.18 6.91 -28.80
C ALA A 360 2.87 8.21 -29.25
N ALA A 361 2.25 8.96 -30.16
CA ALA A 361 2.78 10.23 -30.64
C ALA A 361 2.82 11.28 -29.53
N LEU A 362 1.71 11.43 -28.79
CA LEU A 362 1.64 12.35 -27.65
C LEU A 362 2.64 11.97 -26.55
N ALA A 363 2.80 10.68 -26.24
CA ALA A 363 3.78 10.23 -25.25
C ALA A 363 5.22 10.56 -25.68
N LYS A 364 5.53 10.46 -26.97
CA LYS A 364 6.82 10.87 -27.52
C LYS A 364 7.05 12.37 -27.36
N GLU A 365 6.10 13.21 -27.74
CA GLU A 365 6.20 14.68 -27.61
C GLU A 365 6.31 15.12 -26.15
N PHE A 366 5.53 14.55 -25.24
CA PHE A 366 5.68 14.79 -23.79
C PHE A 366 7.08 14.42 -23.32
N GLY A 367 7.56 13.23 -23.68
CA GLY A 367 8.90 12.77 -23.30
C GLY A 367 10.03 13.66 -23.82
N GLU A 368 9.90 14.19 -25.04
CA GLU A 368 10.87 15.15 -25.62
C GLU A 368 10.89 16.48 -24.85
N LYS A 369 9.73 17.07 -24.58
CA LYS A 369 9.65 18.31 -23.80
C LYS A 369 10.15 18.13 -22.37
N LEU A 370 9.78 17.02 -21.72
CA LEU A 370 10.27 16.70 -20.37
C LEU A 370 11.79 16.52 -20.34
N ARG A 371 12.39 15.92 -21.38
CA ARG A 371 13.85 15.81 -21.51
C ARG A 371 14.54 17.17 -21.61
N THR A 372 13.97 18.08 -22.40
CA THR A 372 14.47 19.47 -22.48
C THR A 372 14.39 20.17 -21.13
N LEU A 373 13.25 20.05 -20.42
CA LEU A 373 13.04 20.68 -19.11
C LEU A 373 13.94 20.08 -18.02
N GLY A 374 14.11 18.76 -18.03
CA GLY A 374 14.91 18.02 -17.06
C GLY A 374 16.42 18.19 -17.24
N ALA A 375 16.87 18.82 -18.32
CA ALA A 375 18.28 19.01 -18.67
C ALA A 375 19.09 17.70 -18.51
N PHE A 376 18.59 16.60 -19.09
CA PHE A 376 19.20 15.25 -19.00
C PHE A 376 19.41 14.73 -17.57
N GLY A 377 18.53 15.08 -16.63
CA GLY A 377 18.55 14.56 -15.26
C GLY A 377 19.21 15.50 -14.24
N GLU A 378 19.83 16.59 -14.69
CA GLU A 378 20.40 17.62 -13.82
C GLU A 378 19.34 18.44 -13.06
N ARG A 379 18.08 18.38 -13.50
CA ARG A 379 16.98 19.12 -12.90
C ARG A 379 15.87 18.19 -12.43
N GLU A 380 15.45 18.38 -11.19
CA GLU A 380 14.25 17.76 -10.61
C GLU A 380 12.98 18.35 -11.25
N LEU A 381 12.10 17.47 -11.73
CA LEU A 381 10.80 17.84 -12.29
C LEU A 381 9.68 17.38 -11.35
N HIS A 382 8.83 18.31 -10.91
CA HIS A 382 7.66 18.02 -10.10
C HIS A 382 6.44 17.83 -11.01
N ILE A 383 6.05 16.58 -11.23
CA ILE A 383 5.03 16.22 -12.21
C ILE A 383 3.65 16.16 -11.55
N VAL A 384 2.72 16.95 -12.08
CA VAL A 384 1.28 16.84 -11.81
C VAL A 384 0.55 16.50 -13.11
N TYR A 385 -0.45 15.63 -13.02
CA TYR A 385 -1.14 15.08 -14.19
C TYR A 385 -2.65 15.33 -14.14
N SER A 386 -3.25 15.65 -15.29
CA SER A 386 -4.70 15.83 -15.45
C SER A 386 -5.13 15.40 -16.86
N GLY A 387 -5.41 14.12 -17.06
CA GLY A 387 -5.81 13.60 -18.38
C GLY A 387 -6.10 12.10 -18.38
N PRO A 388 -6.17 11.47 -19.57
CA PRO A 388 -6.35 10.03 -19.70
C PRO A 388 -5.21 9.23 -19.08
N VAL A 389 -5.51 8.53 -17.98
CA VAL A 389 -4.55 7.75 -17.21
C VAL A 389 -3.76 6.74 -18.09
N ALA A 390 -4.33 6.20 -19.16
CA ALA A 390 -3.65 5.29 -20.07
C ALA A 390 -2.38 5.90 -20.72
N LEU A 391 -2.35 7.22 -20.94
CA LEU A 391 -1.20 7.92 -21.52
C LEU A 391 0.01 7.94 -20.58
N THR A 392 -0.21 7.80 -19.28
CA THR A 392 0.80 8.05 -18.24
C THR A 392 1.92 7.01 -18.24
N ALA A 393 1.59 5.73 -18.46
CA ALA A 393 2.59 4.68 -18.60
C ALA A 393 3.42 4.84 -19.88
N LEU A 394 2.77 5.24 -20.98
CA LEU A 394 3.48 5.52 -22.24
C LEU A 394 4.47 6.68 -22.06
N VAL A 395 4.07 7.76 -21.39
CA VAL A 395 4.98 8.86 -21.04
C VAL A 395 6.10 8.39 -20.11
N GLY A 396 5.77 7.65 -19.06
CA GLY A 396 6.74 7.06 -18.11
C GLY A 396 7.83 6.25 -18.82
N SER A 397 7.46 5.43 -19.82
CA SER A 397 8.43 4.63 -20.61
C SER A 397 9.41 5.46 -21.47
N ARG A 398 9.17 6.76 -21.59
CA ARG A 398 10.01 7.72 -22.34
C ARG A 398 10.78 8.68 -21.43
N THR A 399 10.79 8.44 -20.12
CA THR A 399 11.40 9.33 -19.11
C THR A 399 12.77 8.87 -18.62
N ASN A 400 13.45 7.99 -19.36
CA ASN A 400 14.83 7.58 -19.07
C ASN A 400 15.71 8.80 -18.74
N THR A 401 16.56 8.68 -17.72
CA THR A 401 17.47 9.74 -17.22
C THR A 401 16.81 10.94 -16.55
N LEU A 402 15.47 11.01 -16.46
CA LEU A 402 14.80 12.10 -15.76
C LEU A 402 14.66 11.81 -14.26
N ASN A 403 14.75 12.86 -13.46
CA ASN A 403 14.44 12.86 -12.04
C ASN A 403 13.07 13.50 -11.81
N CYS A 404 12.05 12.67 -11.66
CA CYS A 404 10.66 13.13 -11.54
C CYS A 404 10.10 12.86 -10.14
N VAL A 405 9.63 13.90 -9.45
CA VAL A 405 8.77 13.75 -8.27
C VAL A 405 7.33 13.74 -8.73
N LEU A 406 6.60 12.66 -8.46
CA LEU A 406 5.21 12.49 -8.89
C LEU A 406 4.26 12.88 -7.77
N TYR A 407 3.24 13.67 -8.10
CA TYR A 407 2.26 14.20 -7.15
C TYR A 407 0.84 13.78 -7.46
N GLU A 408 0.15 13.15 -6.52
CA GLU A 408 -1.26 12.79 -6.66
C GLU A 408 -2.18 13.86 -6.03
N LEU A 409 -3.29 14.16 -6.71
CA LEU A 409 -4.30 15.08 -6.18
C LEU A 409 -5.19 14.34 -5.19
N GLY A 410 -4.98 14.57 -3.90
CA GLY A 410 -5.73 13.93 -2.81
C GLY A 410 -6.58 14.93 -2.02
N ARG A 411 -7.34 14.40 -1.06
CA ARG A 411 -8.00 15.18 -0.02
C ARG A 411 -6.96 15.83 0.89
N GLU A 412 -7.24 17.05 1.32
CA GLU A 412 -6.46 17.74 2.34
C GLU A 412 -6.88 17.23 3.72
N VAL A 413 -5.94 16.70 4.50
CA VAL A 413 -6.22 16.18 5.84
C VAL A 413 -6.61 17.36 6.74
N GLY A 414 -7.79 17.28 7.36
CA GLY A 414 -8.28 18.33 8.25
C GLY A 414 -8.90 19.55 7.55
N ALA A 415 -9.06 19.57 6.22
CA ALA A 415 -9.73 20.67 5.52
C ALA A 415 -10.67 20.17 4.42
N SER A 416 -11.70 20.97 4.10
CA SER A 416 -12.56 20.74 2.93
C SER A 416 -11.85 21.23 1.68
N GLY A 417 -10.88 20.44 1.18
CA GLY A 417 -10.05 20.83 0.05
C GLY A 417 -9.35 19.66 -0.63
N LYS A 418 -8.74 19.94 -1.79
CA LYS A 418 -7.81 19.05 -2.46
C LYS A 418 -6.43 19.69 -2.51
N ARG A 419 -5.39 18.88 -2.37
CA ARG A 419 -4.00 19.30 -2.54
C ARG A 419 -3.21 18.21 -3.23
N TYR A 420 -2.10 18.61 -3.86
CA TYR A 420 -1.13 17.66 -4.39
C TYR A 420 -0.27 17.10 -3.25
N HIS A 421 -0.16 15.78 -3.20
CA HIS A 421 0.69 15.06 -2.26
C HIS A 421 1.85 14.43 -3.05
N PRO A 422 3.12 14.69 -2.68
CA PRO A 422 4.23 13.94 -3.25
C PRO A 422 4.06 12.47 -2.83
N VAL A 423 4.21 11.54 -3.78
CA VAL A 423 4.05 10.10 -3.50
C VAL A 423 5.33 9.32 -3.74
N ILE A 424 5.98 9.51 -4.88
CA ILE A 424 7.24 8.83 -5.23
C ILE A 424 8.16 9.72 -6.05
N ARG A 425 9.45 9.48 -5.92
CA ARG A 425 10.48 9.91 -6.88
C ARG A 425 10.75 8.76 -7.85
N CYS A 426 10.70 9.10 -9.13
CA CYS A 426 10.92 8.18 -10.24
C CYS A 426 12.17 8.60 -11.02
N GLN A 427 13.21 7.76 -10.99
CA GLN A 427 14.47 7.89 -11.72
C GLN A 427 14.73 6.60 -12.51
N PRO A 428 14.27 6.52 -13.77
CA PRO A 428 14.43 5.31 -14.56
C PRO A 428 15.89 5.10 -14.95
N GLY A 429 16.38 3.88 -14.75
CA GLY A 429 17.78 3.48 -15.03
C GLY A 429 18.59 3.13 -13.79
N GLU A 430 18.07 3.41 -12.60
CA GLU A 430 18.75 3.10 -11.33
C GLU A 430 18.79 1.58 -11.04
N PRO A 431 19.88 1.05 -10.45
CA PRO A 431 20.04 -0.39 -10.18
C PRO A 431 18.94 -1.00 -9.30
N GLY A 432 18.33 -0.20 -8.42
CA GLY A 432 17.23 -0.60 -7.54
C GLY A 432 15.83 -0.49 -8.16
N GLY A 433 15.73 -0.21 -9.45
CA GLY A 433 14.49 0.10 -10.15
C GLY A 433 14.14 1.59 -10.16
N PRO A 434 13.05 1.98 -10.85
CA PRO A 434 12.79 3.37 -11.11
C PRO A 434 12.29 4.15 -9.89
N ILE A 435 11.75 3.51 -8.85
CA ILE A 435 11.29 4.21 -7.64
C ILE A 435 12.45 4.37 -6.67
N THR A 436 13.05 5.54 -6.61
CA THR A 436 14.22 5.81 -5.74
C THR A 436 13.85 6.36 -4.37
N GLU A 437 12.70 7.03 -4.27
CA GLU A 437 12.21 7.59 -3.03
C GLU A 437 10.69 7.40 -2.93
N VAL A 438 10.21 7.08 -1.73
CA VAL A 438 8.80 7.07 -1.38
C VAL A 438 8.57 8.12 -0.30
N PHE A 439 7.72 9.11 -0.59
CA PHE A 439 7.49 10.23 0.31
C PHE A 439 6.53 9.83 1.44
N CYS A 440 6.85 10.27 2.65
CA CYS A 440 6.01 10.03 3.82
C CYS A 440 4.66 10.74 3.66
N GLN A 441 3.58 10.02 3.94
CA GLN A 441 2.23 10.62 3.90
C GLN A 441 1.92 11.37 5.20
N PRO A 442 1.10 12.45 5.16
CA PRO A 442 0.82 13.29 6.33
C PRO A 442 0.33 12.50 7.56
N GLU A 443 -0.50 11.49 7.37
CA GLU A 443 -0.99 10.60 8.44
C GLU A 443 0.11 9.73 9.08
N ASN A 444 1.21 9.53 8.36
CA ASN A 444 2.34 8.72 8.78
C ASN A 444 3.52 9.54 9.25
N ALA A 445 3.57 10.82 8.88
CA ALA A 445 4.58 11.78 9.33
C ALA A 445 4.74 11.65 10.85
N ASP A 446 5.98 11.40 11.25
CA ASP A 446 6.29 11.21 12.65
C ASP A 446 6.40 12.60 13.28
N ASP A 447 5.30 13.10 13.86
CA ASP A 447 5.29 14.29 14.74
C ASP A 447 6.13 14.10 16.02
N ARG A 448 7.05 13.12 16.04
CA ARG A 448 8.10 13.02 17.06
C ARG A 448 9.12 14.15 16.94
N ALA A 449 9.20 14.84 15.80
CA ALA A 449 10.24 15.83 15.57
C ALA A 449 10.05 17.13 16.39
N ALA A 450 8.84 17.45 16.83
CA ALA A 450 8.60 18.58 17.72
C ALA A 450 7.36 18.38 18.61
N PRO A 451 7.43 18.68 19.93
CA PRO A 451 6.23 18.75 20.75
C PRO A 451 5.25 19.78 20.17
N PRO A 452 3.93 19.60 20.33
CA PRO A 452 2.96 20.58 19.87
C PRO A 452 3.28 21.95 20.51
N ALA A 453 3.33 22.99 19.68
CA ALA A 453 3.49 24.37 20.13
C ALA A 453 2.27 24.83 20.96
N LYS A 454 1.13 24.16 20.83
CA LYS A 454 -0.11 24.48 21.55
C LYS A 454 -0.92 23.23 21.88
N LEU A 455 -1.44 23.15 23.11
CA LEU A 455 -2.36 22.11 23.57
C LEU A 455 -3.71 22.69 23.96
N THR A 456 -4.81 22.11 23.45
CA THR A 456 -6.18 22.53 23.73
C THR A 456 -6.94 21.44 24.49
N ASN A 457 -7.57 21.76 25.62
CA ASN A 457 -8.35 20.80 26.39
C ASN A 457 -9.77 20.64 25.84
N LEU A 458 -10.12 19.42 25.44
CA LEU A 458 -11.44 18.99 24.97
C LEU A 458 -12.06 17.93 25.89
N THR A 459 -11.52 17.74 27.10
CA THR A 459 -12.15 16.89 28.14
C THR A 459 -13.32 17.62 28.80
N LEU A 460 -14.19 16.88 29.51
CA LEU A 460 -15.38 17.48 30.14
C LEU A 460 -15.06 18.49 31.26
N HIS A 461 -13.88 18.40 31.85
CA HIS A 461 -13.49 19.17 33.04
C HIS A 461 -12.20 19.95 32.77
N ALA A 462 -11.90 20.92 33.63
CA ALA A 462 -10.57 21.52 33.63
C ALA A 462 -9.53 20.45 33.96
N LEU A 463 -8.38 20.49 33.29
CA LEU A 463 -7.28 19.58 33.57
C LEU A 463 -6.19 20.31 34.33
N ARG A 464 -5.78 19.73 35.46
CA ARG A 464 -4.63 20.20 36.26
C ARG A 464 -3.53 19.16 36.25
N ILE A 465 -2.29 19.60 36.05
CA ILE A 465 -1.10 18.76 36.18
C ILE A 465 -0.42 19.05 37.50
N TYR A 466 -0.14 17.98 38.26
CA TYR A 466 0.52 18.05 39.56
C TYR A 466 1.97 17.54 39.48
N ARG A 467 2.88 18.23 40.16
CA ARG A 467 4.20 17.75 40.54
C ARG A 467 4.43 18.09 42.01
N ASP A 468 4.92 17.13 42.79
CA ASP A 468 5.17 17.30 44.23
C ASP A 468 3.97 17.95 44.96
N ASP A 469 2.77 17.47 44.62
CA ASP A 469 1.46 17.89 45.15
C ASP A 469 1.08 19.36 44.91
N GLN A 470 1.77 20.05 43.99
CA GLN A 470 1.42 21.38 43.50
C GLN A 470 0.93 21.37 42.06
N VAL A 471 -0.07 22.19 41.75
CA VAL A 471 -0.53 22.41 40.37
C VAL A 471 0.52 23.21 39.61
N VAL A 472 1.11 22.60 38.58
CA VAL A 472 2.14 23.24 37.73
C VAL A 472 1.59 23.72 36.40
N LEU A 473 0.49 23.14 35.91
CA LEU A 473 -0.19 23.55 34.68
C LEU A 473 -1.69 23.34 34.84
N GLU A 474 -2.49 24.23 34.23
CA GLU A 474 -3.94 24.11 34.17
C GLU A 474 -4.44 24.45 32.78
N TRP A 475 -5.30 23.59 32.23
CA TRP A 475 -6.09 23.88 31.04
C TRP A 475 -7.55 24.03 31.45
N PRO A 476 -8.23 25.12 31.06
CA PRO A 476 -9.62 25.34 31.42
C PRO A 476 -10.53 24.29 30.77
N ARG A 477 -11.73 24.14 31.33
CA ARG A 477 -12.80 23.36 30.71
C ARG A 477 -13.12 23.97 29.32
N PRO A 478 -13.34 23.15 28.28
CA PRO A 478 -13.80 23.64 26.99
C PRO A 478 -15.16 24.36 27.09
N GLY A 479 -15.43 25.23 26.13
CA GLY A 479 -16.74 25.87 25.97
C GLY A 479 -17.87 24.85 25.85
N GLU A 480 -19.11 25.31 26.06
CA GLU A 480 -20.30 24.45 25.97
C GLU A 480 -20.38 23.76 24.59
N GLY A 481 -20.57 22.44 24.59
CA GLY A 481 -20.61 21.62 23.37
C GLY A 481 -19.26 21.27 22.73
N ALA A 482 -18.14 21.81 23.22
CA ALA A 482 -16.81 21.57 22.63
C ALA A 482 -16.06 20.36 23.23
N ALA A 483 -16.63 19.67 24.23
CA ALA A 483 -16.04 18.46 24.78
C ALA A 483 -16.19 17.28 23.79
N LEU A 484 -15.08 16.65 23.45
CA LEU A 484 -15.06 15.55 22.48
C LEU A 484 -15.44 14.23 23.17
N ARG A 485 -16.35 13.46 22.56
CA ARG A 485 -16.85 12.19 23.11
C ARG A 485 -17.03 11.15 22.00
N VAL A 486 -17.02 9.88 22.42
CA VAL A 486 -17.43 8.76 21.58
C VAL A 486 -18.97 8.79 21.48
N ALA A 487 -19.52 8.57 20.29
CA ALA A 487 -20.97 8.46 20.12
C ALA A 487 -21.49 7.23 20.89
N GLU A 488 -22.68 7.33 21.47
CA GLU A 488 -23.33 6.23 22.18
C GLU A 488 -24.75 6.06 21.64
N GLU A 489 -25.10 4.84 21.25
CA GLU A 489 -26.50 4.42 21.10
C GLU A 489 -26.92 3.72 22.40
N ARG A 490 -28.08 4.09 22.95
CA ARG A 490 -28.58 3.54 24.22
C ARG A 490 -29.84 2.73 23.97
N ARG A 491 -29.85 1.50 24.46
CA ARG A 491 -31.00 0.59 24.37
C ARG A 491 -31.39 0.14 25.78
N SER A 492 -32.68 0.23 26.10
CA SER A 492 -33.16 -0.35 27.36
C SER A 492 -33.07 -1.86 27.27
N ASP A 493 -32.54 -2.48 28.32
CA ASP A 493 -32.42 -3.93 28.43
C ASP A 493 -33.28 -4.45 29.61
N GLU A 494 -33.41 -5.76 29.75
CA GLU A 494 -34.18 -6.38 30.82
C GLU A 494 -33.61 -6.01 32.21
N PRO A 495 -34.45 -5.53 33.15
CA PRO A 495 -33.97 -5.17 34.49
C PRO A 495 -33.38 -6.38 35.24
N LEU A 496 -32.19 -6.18 35.81
CA LEU A 496 -31.55 -7.17 36.66
C LEU A 496 -32.24 -7.17 38.03
N THR A 497 -32.75 -8.30 38.49
CA THR A 497 -33.25 -8.41 39.87
C THR A 497 -32.10 -8.79 40.81
N PHE A 498 -31.76 -7.91 41.75
CA PHE A 498 -30.77 -8.17 42.78
C PHE A 498 -31.32 -7.80 44.15
N GLY A 499 -31.30 -8.75 45.10
CA GLY A 499 -31.85 -8.53 46.45
C GLY A 499 -33.34 -8.18 46.49
N GLY A 500 -34.13 -8.62 45.49
CA GLY A 500 -35.56 -8.31 45.37
C GLY A 500 -35.88 -6.94 44.78
N VAL A 501 -34.87 -6.19 44.34
CA VAL A 501 -35.03 -4.90 43.65
C VAL A 501 -34.75 -5.08 42.16
N ALA A 502 -35.65 -4.57 41.31
CA ALA A 502 -35.43 -4.49 39.88
C ALA A 502 -34.51 -3.30 39.56
N VAL A 503 -33.31 -3.59 39.06
CA VAL A 503 -32.31 -2.60 38.67
C VAL A 503 -32.40 -2.41 37.15
N PRO A 504 -32.73 -1.20 36.64
CA PRO A 504 -32.79 -0.96 35.20
C PRO A 504 -31.41 -1.13 34.58
N VAL A 505 -31.34 -1.88 33.48
CA VAL A 505 -30.13 -2.09 32.70
C VAL A 505 -30.28 -1.34 31.37
N THR A 506 -29.23 -0.64 30.95
CA THR A 506 -29.16 0.02 29.65
C THR A 506 -27.94 -0.52 28.93
N GLU A 507 -28.17 -1.15 27.78
CA GLU A 507 -27.11 -1.50 26.85
C GLU A 507 -26.60 -0.23 26.16
N ILE A 508 -25.28 -0.04 26.18
CA ILE A 508 -24.61 1.08 25.52
C ILE A 508 -23.78 0.49 24.37
N VAL A 509 -24.07 0.92 23.15
CA VAL A 509 -23.29 0.59 21.96
C VAL A 509 -22.47 1.81 21.58
N GLU A 510 -21.15 1.67 21.65
CA GLU A 510 -20.21 2.73 21.28
C GLU A 510 -20.11 2.86 19.75
N GLY A 511 -20.12 4.09 19.25
CA GLY A 511 -19.94 4.46 17.85
C GLY A 511 -18.59 5.15 17.60
N GLY A 512 -18.50 5.95 16.53
CA GLY A 512 -17.30 6.73 16.22
C GLY A 512 -17.14 7.97 17.10
N VAL A 513 -15.96 8.60 17.04
CA VAL A 513 -15.75 9.92 17.65
C VAL A 513 -16.48 10.98 16.81
N CYS A 514 -17.38 11.75 17.44
CA CYS A 514 -18.13 12.81 16.75
C CYS A 514 -17.52 14.18 17.01
N GLY A 515 -17.41 15.00 15.95
CA GLY A 515 -16.98 16.40 16.07
C GLY A 515 -15.48 16.58 16.29
N GLU A 516 -14.65 15.68 15.75
CA GLU A 516 -13.19 15.84 15.82
C GLU A 516 -12.76 17.21 15.23
N PRO A 517 -11.88 17.97 15.92
CA PRO A 517 -11.32 19.18 15.35
C PRO A 517 -10.48 18.85 14.10
N PRO A 518 -10.21 19.79 13.19
CA PRO A 518 -9.27 19.55 12.09
C PRO A 518 -7.87 19.23 12.60
N TYR A 519 -7.04 18.57 11.78
CA TYR A 519 -5.61 18.44 12.07
C TYR A 519 -4.91 19.77 11.74
N VAL A 520 -4.12 20.29 12.69
CA VAL A 520 -3.32 21.51 12.52
C VAL A 520 -1.90 21.19 12.95
N ALA A 521 -0.95 21.32 12.03
CA ALA A 521 0.45 21.03 12.30
C ALA A 521 0.94 21.86 13.49
N GLY A 522 1.53 21.19 14.49
CA GLY A 522 2.03 21.83 15.72
C GLY A 522 0.97 22.11 16.79
N GLU A 523 -0.31 21.77 16.59
CA GLU A 523 -1.31 21.74 17.67
C GLU A 523 -1.52 20.31 18.18
N GLY A 524 -1.98 20.19 19.43
CA GLY A 524 -2.50 18.94 19.98
C GLY A 524 -3.74 19.17 20.84
N TYR A 525 -4.49 18.11 21.06
CA TYR A 525 -5.76 18.15 21.78
C TYR A 525 -5.76 17.16 22.94
N ILE A 526 -6.18 17.63 24.12
CA ILE A 526 -6.31 16.78 25.30
C ILE A 526 -7.76 16.28 25.35
N VAL A 527 -7.96 14.98 25.17
CA VAL A 527 -9.26 14.34 25.05
C VAL A 527 -9.41 13.25 26.12
N PRO A 528 -10.64 12.75 26.39
CA PRO A 528 -10.82 11.59 27.25
C PRO A 528 -10.03 10.38 26.71
N ARG A 529 -9.47 9.55 27.60
CA ARG A 529 -8.68 8.37 27.20
C ARG A 529 -9.47 7.46 26.26
N ILE A 530 -10.77 7.27 26.51
CA ILE A 530 -11.63 6.46 25.65
C ILE A 530 -11.79 7.06 24.25
N THR A 531 -11.85 8.39 24.13
CA THR A 531 -11.87 9.10 22.84
C THR A 531 -10.56 8.96 22.10
N ALA A 532 -9.42 9.10 22.79
CA ALA A 532 -8.11 8.85 22.20
C ALA A 532 -7.94 7.39 21.75
N ALA A 533 -8.54 6.42 22.46
CA ALA A 533 -8.48 5.01 22.11
C ALA A 533 -9.32 4.67 20.87
N HIS A 534 -10.43 5.38 20.68
CA HIS A 534 -11.34 5.24 19.54
C HIS A 534 -10.96 6.13 18.34
N SER A 535 -9.89 6.92 18.46
CA SER A 535 -9.38 7.77 17.38
C SER A 535 -8.03 7.26 16.88
N SER A 536 -7.74 7.48 15.59
CA SER A 536 -6.42 7.17 15.00
C SER A 536 -5.45 8.36 15.08
N ARG A 537 -5.84 9.44 15.76
CA ARG A 537 -5.11 10.71 15.80
C ARG A 537 -3.91 10.69 16.74
N ARG A 538 -2.77 11.15 16.21
CA ARG A 538 -1.48 11.16 16.92
C ARG A 538 -1.24 12.41 17.77
N ASP A 539 -2.01 13.45 17.52
CA ASP A 539 -2.00 14.72 18.24
C ASP A 539 -3.05 14.75 19.37
N PHE A 540 -3.73 13.63 19.61
CA PHE A 540 -4.56 13.42 20.79
C PHE A 540 -3.74 12.93 21.98
N TYR A 541 -3.86 13.66 23.08
CA TYR A 541 -3.28 13.37 24.37
C TYR A 541 -4.41 13.11 25.37
N PHE A 542 -4.15 12.37 26.43
CA PHE A 542 -5.10 12.16 27.53
C PHE A 542 -4.39 12.25 28.89
N PRO A 543 -5.09 12.68 29.95
CA PRO A 543 -4.53 12.71 31.30
C PRO A 543 -4.02 11.33 31.75
N TYR A 544 -2.85 11.29 32.38
CA TYR A 544 -2.23 10.03 32.84
C TYR A 544 -1.54 10.19 34.19
N GLY A 545 -1.64 9.14 35.03
CA GLY A 545 -1.19 9.16 36.42
C GLY A 545 -2.10 10.04 37.26
N GLU A 546 -3.33 9.60 37.51
CA GLU A 546 -4.33 10.36 38.26
C GLU A 546 -3.83 10.78 39.65
N VAL A 547 -4.17 12.00 40.03
CA VAL A 547 -3.99 12.51 41.40
C VAL A 547 -5.37 12.60 42.03
N ARG A 548 -5.50 12.03 43.23
CA ARG A 548 -6.76 11.94 43.96
C ARG A 548 -6.64 12.58 45.33
N ASP A 549 -7.74 13.10 45.85
CA ASP A 549 -7.84 13.52 47.24
C ASP A 549 -8.05 12.33 48.19
N ASP A 550 -8.10 12.63 49.49
CA ASP A 550 -8.34 11.63 50.55
C ASP A 550 -9.74 10.96 50.45
N ALA A 551 -10.68 11.58 49.73
CA ALA A 551 -12.00 11.01 49.43
C ALA A 551 -12.03 10.18 48.13
N GLY A 552 -10.88 10.05 47.45
CA GLY A 552 -10.72 9.33 46.19
C GLY A 552 -11.23 10.09 44.97
N GLN A 553 -11.60 11.37 45.07
CA GLN A 553 -12.00 12.19 43.93
C GLN A 553 -10.79 12.58 43.08
N ILE A 554 -10.93 12.57 41.76
CA ILE A 554 -9.83 12.92 40.85
C ILE A 554 -9.64 14.45 40.86
N LEU A 555 -8.48 14.90 41.34
CA LEU A 555 -8.06 16.30 41.37
C LEU A 555 -7.36 16.74 40.07
N GLY A 556 -6.75 15.81 39.36
CA GLY A 556 -5.97 16.06 38.15
C GLY A 556 -5.10 14.87 37.76
N ALA A 557 -3.98 15.12 37.09
CA ALA A 557 -3.05 14.09 36.63
C ALA A 557 -1.58 14.51 36.86
N ARG A 558 -0.65 13.56 36.83
CA ARG A 558 0.80 13.81 36.92
C ARG A 558 1.42 14.12 35.56
N GLY A 559 0.72 13.77 34.48
CA GLY A 559 1.17 14.04 33.12
C GLY A 559 0.09 13.79 32.08
N LEU A 560 0.53 13.82 30.82
CA LEU A 560 -0.25 13.42 29.66
C LEU A 560 0.36 12.14 29.09
N ALA A 561 -0.49 11.26 28.58
CA ALA A 561 -0.09 10.15 27.74
C ALA A 561 -0.75 10.28 26.37
N ARG A 562 -0.26 9.49 25.43
CA ARG A 562 -0.90 9.24 24.14
C ARG A 562 -0.82 7.75 23.86
N PHE A 563 -1.73 7.23 23.07
CA PHE A 563 -1.55 5.88 22.56
C PHE A 563 -0.37 5.89 21.59
N ALA A 564 0.41 4.81 21.59
CA ALA A 564 1.35 4.60 20.51
C ALA A 564 0.56 4.61 19.19
N ALA A 565 1.11 5.24 18.14
CA ALA A 565 0.50 5.10 16.82
C ALA A 565 0.28 3.61 16.56
N ASP A 566 -0.94 3.31 16.10
CA ASP A 566 -1.51 1.98 15.90
C ASP A 566 -0.44 0.87 15.87
N PRO A 567 -0.43 -0.09 16.83
CA PRO A 567 0.47 -1.23 16.74
C PRO A 567 0.31 -1.97 15.41
N ASP A 568 -0.83 -1.89 14.72
CA ASP A 568 -1.05 -2.44 13.38
C ASP A 568 -0.55 -1.54 12.23
N ASN A 569 0.16 -0.44 12.54
CA ASN A 569 0.80 0.41 11.54
C ASN A 569 1.87 -0.39 10.78
N LEU A 570 1.49 -0.84 9.58
CA LEU A 570 2.33 -1.64 8.70
C LEU A 570 3.62 -0.92 8.29
N LEU A 571 3.66 0.42 8.26
CA LEU A 571 4.89 1.16 7.91
C LEU A 571 5.93 1.08 9.01
N ARG A 572 5.51 1.17 10.28
CA ARG A 572 6.43 0.97 11.41
C ARG A 572 6.90 -0.46 11.46
N PHE A 573 5.98 -1.40 11.25
CA PHE A 573 6.34 -2.81 11.14
C PHE A 573 7.32 -3.06 9.99
N PHE A 574 7.07 -2.47 8.81
CA PHE A 574 7.98 -2.48 7.68
C PHE A 574 9.34 -1.87 8.05
N ALA A 575 9.39 -0.73 8.75
CA ALA A 575 10.64 -0.11 9.15
C ALA A 575 11.43 -0.94 10.18
N THR A 576 10.76 -1.57 11.13
CA THR A 576 11.43 -2.42 12.13
C THR A 576 11.89 -3.76 11.56
N THR A 577 11.12 -4.31 10.62
CA THR A 577 11.33 -5.66 10.08
C THR A 577 12.17 -5.64 8.80
N CYS A 578 12.03 -4.60 7.99
CA CYS A 578 12.69 -4.43 6.69
C CYS A 578 13.66 -3.23 6.61
N GLY A 579 13.75 -2.37 7.64
CA GLY A 579 14.42 -1.06 7.56
C GLY A 579 15.91 -1.00 7.91
N LYS A 580 16.72 -2.01 7.56
CA LYS A 580 18.19 -1.96 7.74
C LYS A 580 18.98 -2.24 6.44
N GLU A 581 18.55 -1.69 5.31
CA GLU A 581 19.38 -1.59 4.10
C GLU A 581 19.74 -0.12 3.80
N ALA A 582 20.40 0.57 4.74
CA ALA A 582 21.10 1.84 4.46
C ALA A 582 21.99 2.24 5.65
N ARG A 583 23.22 1.69 5.70
CA ARG A 583 24.44 2.24 6.35
C ARG A 583 25.51 1.14 6.39
N LYS A 584 25.98 0.74 5.21
CA LYS A 584 27.33 0.23 5.03
C LYS A 584 27.83 0.90 3.77
N ASP A 585 28.39 2.09 3.96
CA ASP A 585 29.51 2.63 3.18
C ASP A 585 29.88 3.98 3.79
N GLY A 586 31.17 4.14 4.09
CA GLY A 586 31.76 5.42 4.47
C GLY A 586 32.27 5.56 5.90
N SER A 587 32.98 4.57 6.44
CA SER A 587 34.08 4.83 7.38
C SER A 587 34.95 3.59 7.56
N GLU A 588 35.96 3.43 6.69
CA GLU A 588 37.28 2.96 7.08
C GLU A 588 38.27 3.21 5.93
N GLN A 589 39.24 4.08 6.23
CA GLN A 589 40.42 4.54 5.48
C GLN A 589 40.23 5.58 4.37
#